data_AF-A0A3N5X4W0-F1
#
_entry.id   AF-A0A3N5X4W0-F1
#
_cell.length_a   1.000
_cell.length_b   1.000
_cell.length_c   1.000
_cell.angle_alpha   90.00
_cell.angle_beta   90.00
_cell.angle_gamma   90.00
#
_symmetry.space_group_name_H-M   'P 1'
#
loop_
_entity.id
_entity.type
_entity.pdbx_description
1 polymer ?
#
loop_
_entity_poly.entity_id
_entity_poly.type
_entity_poly.pdbx_seq_one_letter_code
_entity_poly.pdbx_strand_id
1 'polypeptide(L)'
;MSVRTRYLVTTLALLAVGLGFGLSQWRARPSALPKPPARDARVPARPAHPPTAGEVLSRAEALQLRPEQAARLRTLDRAWRADVERLEAALRTASTEFEQFVAEARKGGGASVPELQRRSADLQALSAELRERRAAHSRQAVETLTDAQRDALRREPVNAVGGRA
;
A
#
# COMPACT_ATOMS: atom_id res chain seq x y z
N MET A 1 -23.01 -24.07 48.69
CA MET A 1 -22.42 -23.09 47.75
C MET A 1 -22.66 -23.56 46.33
N SER A 2 -23.36 -22.78 45.52
CA SER A 2 -23.78 -23.19 44.17
C SER A 2 -22.60 -23.21 43.19
N VAL A 3 -22.53 -24.24 42.34
CA VAL A 3 -21.49 -24.41 41.31
C VAL A 3 -21.41 -23.17 40.40
N ARG A 4 -22.54 -22.49 40.18
CA ARG A 4 -22.62 -21.25 39.38
C ARG A 4 -21.83 -20.08 39.99
N THR A 5 -21.75 -20.01 41.32
CA THR A 5 -20.99 -18.95 42.00
C THR A 5 -19.48 -19.14 41.84
N ARG A 6 -19.03 -20.40 41.72
CA ARG A 6 -17.59 -20.70 41.51
C ARG A 6 -17.12 -20.23 40.14
N TYR A 7 -17.89 -20.47 39.07
CA TYR A 7 -17.55 -20.05 37.71
C TYR A 7 -17.51 -18.53 37.53
N LEU A 8 -18.40 -17.79 38.19
CA LEU A 8 -18.39 -16.32 38.14
C LEU A 8 -17.12 -15.76 38.78
N VAL A 9 -16.68 -16.33 39.91
CA VAL A 9 -15.48 -15.88 40.61
C VAL A 9 -14.21 -16.18 39.81
N THR A 10 -14.09 -17.35 39.18
CA THR A 10 -12.91 -17.67 38.37
C THR A 10 -12.82 -16.83 37.10
N THR A 11 -13.94 -16.57 36.43
CA THR A 11 -13.94 -15.74 35.21
C THR A 11 -13.54 -14.29 35.55
N LEU A 12 -14.02 -13.75 36.67
CA LEU A 12 -13.64 -12.42 37.14
C LEU A 12 -12.15 -12.35 37.53
N ALA A 13 -11.63 -13.39 38.18
CA ALA A 13 -10.21 -13.48 38.53
C ALA A 13 -9.31 -13.51 37.29
N LEU A 14 -9.69 -14.29 36.26
CA LEU A 14 -8.93 -14.34 35.00
C LEU A 14 -8.96 -13.01 34.24
N LEU A 15 -10.10 -12.32 34.24
CA LEU A 15 -10.24 -10.98 33.66
C LEU A 15 -9.36 -9.95 34.39
N ALA A 16 -9.33 -9.98 35.72
CA ALA A 16 -8.50 -9.09 36.52
C ALA A 16 -7.00 -9.32 36.30
N VAL A 17 -6.57 -10.60 36.19
CA VAL A 17 -5.17 -10.95 35.89
C VAL A 17 -4.78 -10.51 34.46
N GLY A 18 -5.66 -10.69 33.48
CA GLY A 18 -5.42 -10.23 32.10
C GLY A 18 -5.30 -8.70 31.98
N LEU A 19 -6.17 -7.95 32.66
CA LEU A 19 -6.14 -6.49 32.71
C LEU A 19 -4.90 -5.96 33.45
N GLY A 20 -4.52 -6.59 34.57
CA GLY A 20 -3.30 -6.26 35.29
C GLY A 20 -2.04 -6.49 34.45
N PHE A 21 -1.99 -7.59 33.70
CA PHE A 21 -0.84 -7.91 32.84
C PHE A 21 -0.72 -6.92 31.68
N GLY A 22 -1.82 -6.58 31.01
CA GLY A 22 -1.83 -5.59 29.93
C GLY A 22 -1.40 -4.18 30.35
N LEU A 23 -1.85 -3.71 31.52
CA LEU A 23 -1.45 -2.41 32.06
C LEU A 23 0.01 -2.40 32.55
N SER A 24 0.50 -3.52 33.08
CA SER A 24 1.91 -3.64 33.51
C SER A 24 2.89 -3.60 32.34
N GLN A 25 2.55 -4.22 31.20
CA GLN A 25 3.38 -4.16 29.99
C GLN A 25 3.44 -2.75 29.38
N TRP A 26 2.38 -1.94 29.56
CA TRP A 26 2.37 -0.58 29.02
C TRP A 26 3.26 0.40 29.82
N ARG A 27 3.42 0.17 31.13
CA ARG A 27 4.36 0.93 31.98
C ARG A 27 5.79 0.38 31.94
N ALA A 28 5.98 -0.89 31.61
CA ALA A 28 7.29 -1.52 31.49
C ALA A 28 7.92 -1.36 30.09
N ARG A 29 7.64 -0.26 29.38
CA ARG A 29 8.53 0.18 28.28
C ARG A 29 9.69 0.95 28.91
N PRO A 30 10.88 0.35 29.08
CA PRO A 30 12.08 1.14 29.36
C PRO A 30 12.26 2.15 28.22
N SER A 31 12.20 3.44 28.55
CA SER A 31 12.44 4.58 27.64
C SER A 31 13.92 4.74 27.26
N ALA A 32 14.64 3.63 27.18
CA ALA A 32 16.04 3.56 26.82
C ALA A 32 16.29 2.21 26.15
N LEU A 33 15.78 2.05 24.92
CA LEU A 33 16.43 1.09 24.02
C LEU A 33 17.88 1.56 23.86
N PRO A 34 18.89 0.69 24.04
CA PRO A 34 20.24 1.01 23.60
C PRO A 34 20.13 1.40 22.13
N LYS A 35 20.55 2.63 21.81
CA LYS A 35 20.58 3.12 20.44
C LYS A 35 21.37 2.07 19.64
N PRO A 36 20.72 1.30 18.73
CA PRO A 36 21.46 0.33 17.95
C PRO A 36 22.60 1.10 17.27
N PRO A 37 23.82 0.53 17.16
CA PRO A 37 24.88 1.16 16.38
C PRO A 37 24.24 1.56 15.06
N ALA A 38 24.49 2.79 14.62
CA ALA A 38 24.05 3.31 13.34
C ALA A 38 24.65 2.41 12.26
N ARG A 39 24.01 1.26 12.04
CA ARG A 39 24.17 0.47 10.85
C ARG A 39 23.66 1.45 9.82
N ASP A 40 24.53 1.88 8.93
CA ASP A 40 24.17 2.40 7.62
C ASP A 40 23.30 1.33 6.95
N ALA A 41 22.06 1.21 7.41
CA ALA A 41 21.00 0.56 6.72
C ALA A 41 20.76 1.53 5.55
N ARG A 42 21.61 1.39 4.52
CA ARG A 42 21.24 1.74 3.16
C ARG A 42 19.92 1.01 2.97
N VAL A 43 18.82 1.72 3.22
CA VAL A 43 17.49 1.25 2.89
C VAL A 43 17.62 0.82 1.44
N PRO A 44 17.47 -0.48 1.12
CA PRO A 44 17.65 -0.93 -0.24
C PRO A 44 16.73 -0.07 -1.08
N ALA A 45 17.32 0.67 -2.04
CA ALA A 45 16.58 1.57 -2.88
C ALA A 45 15.42 0.76 -3.46
N ARG A 46 14.20 1.17 -3.11
CA ARG A 46 12.99 0.49 -3.58
C ARG A 46 13.13 0.36 -5.10
N PRO A 47 12.93 -0.84 -5.69
CA PRO A 47 13.07 -1.01 -7.13
C PRO A 47 12.29 0.10 -7.84
N ALA A 48 12.98 0.89 -8.66
CA ALA A 48 12.34 1.99 -9.37
C ALA A 48 11.25 1.38 -10.26
N HIS A 49 10.00 1.74 -9.99
CA HIS A 49 8.91 1.33 -10.87
C HIS A 49 9.19 1.92 -12.26
N PRO A 50 9.02 1.14 -13.34
CA PRO A 50 9.13 1.68 -14.69
C PRO A 50 8.14 2.84 -14.85
N PRO A 51 8.50 3.88 -15.62
CA PRO A 51 7.71 5.09 -15.66
C PRO A 51 6.41 4.90 -16.44
N THR A 52 5.37 5.61 -15.99
CA THR A 52 4.07 5.65 -16.70
C THR A 52 4.13 6.57 -17.91
N ALA A 53 3.14 6.49 -18.81
CA ALA A 53 3.08 7.37 -19.98
C ALA A 53 3.04 8.86 -19.60
N GLY A 54 2.31 9.22 -18.54
CA GLY A 54 2.30 10.58 -17.99
C GLY A 54 3.67 11.05 -17.50
N GLU A 55 4.42 10.17 -16.83
CA GLU A 55 5.79 10.47 -16.37
C GLU A 55 6.80 10.58 -17.53
N VAL A 56 6.59 9.86 -18.63
CA VAL A 56 7.39 10.02 -19.86
C VAL A 56 7.03 11.32 -20.56
N LEU A 57 5.74 11.68 -20.63
CA LEU A 57 5.26 12.93 -21.23
C LEU A 57 5.75 14.17 -20.49
N SER A 58 5.90 14.12 -19.16
CA SER A 58 6.45 15.25 -18.40
C SER A 58 7.92 15.55 -18.74
N ARG A 59 8.59 14.63 -19.45
CA ARG A 59 9.97 14.77 -19.95
C ARG A 59 10.05 14.89 -21.46
N ALA A 60 8.96 15.28 -22.12
CA ALA A 60 8.89 15.27 -23.57
C ALA A 60 10.02 16.05 -24.25
N GLU A 61 10.38 17.21 -23.71
CA GLU A 61 11.47 18.04 -24.24
C GLU A 61 12.85 17.40 -24.01
N ALA A 62 13.12 16.94 -22.79
CA ALA A 62 14.40 16.29 -22.43
C ALA A 62 14.65 15.00 -23.24
N LEU A 63 13.59 14.23 -23.49
CA LEU A 63 13.63 13.01 -24.31
C LEU A 63 13.51 13.28 -25.81
N GLN A 64 13.33 14.53 -26.22
CA GLN A 64 13.11 14.95 -27.61
C GLN A 64 12.04 14.08 -28.30
N LEU A 65 10.89 13.91 -27.64
CA LEU A 65 9.81 13.05 -28.15
C LEU A 65 9.29 13.58 -29.49
N ARG A 66 9.21 12.71 -30.50
CA ARG A 66 8.57 13.05 -31.76
C ARG A 66 7.07 13.32 -31.55
N PRO A 67 6.43 14.19 -32.36
CA PRO A 67 5.01 14.48 -32.23
C PRO A 67 4.12 13.23 -32.23
N GLU A 68 4.46 12.22 -33.05
CA GLU A 68 3.71 10.96 -33.14
C GLU A 68 3.87 10.11 -31.86
N GLN A 69 5.07 10.08 -31.27
CA GLN A 69 5.31 9.38 -30.00
C GLN A 69 4.54 10.06 -28.86
N ALA A 70 4.58 11.39 -28.80
CA ALA A 70 3.82 12.15 -27.80
C ALA A 70 2.31 11.93 -27.96
N ALA A 71 1.78 11.90 -29.18
CA ALA A 71 0.37 11.60 -29.43
C ALA A 71 -0.03 10.19 -28.94
N ARG A 72 0.79 9.17 -29.23
CA ARG A 72 0.57 7.79 -28.75
C ARG A 72 0.59 7.72 -27.23
N LEU A 73 1.58 8.34 -26.58
CA LEU A 73 1.69 8.37 -25.13
C LEU A 73 0.51 9.09 -24.47
N ARG A 74 -0.02 10.18 -25.05
CA ARG A 74 -1.22 10.86 -24.52
C ARG A 74 -2.47 9.98 -24.61
N THR A 75 -2.61 9.21 -25.69
CA THR A 75 -3.71 8.24 -25.82
C THR A 75 -3.56 7.13 -24.78
N LEU A 76 -2.35 6.62 -24.59
CA LEU A 76 -2.06 5.60 -23.59
C LEU A 76 -2.30 6.11 -22.15
N ASP A 77 -1.90 7.35 -21.84
CA ASP A 77 -2.11 7.98 -20.53
C ASP A 77 -3.61 8.20 -20.23
N ARG A 78 -4.40 8.64 -21.21
CA ARG A 78 -5.85 8.78 -21.05
C ARG A 78 -6.53 7.45 -20.75
N ALA A 79 -6.18 6.40 -21.50
CA ALA A 79 -6.71 5.06 -21.26
C ALA A 79 -6.33 4.54 -19.86
N TRP A 80 -5.07 4.74 -19.47
CA TRP A 80 -4.57 4.37 -18.13
C TRP A 80 -5.30 5.09 -17.01
N ARG A 81 -5.50 6.40 -17.10
CA ARG A 81 -6.22 7.17 -16.08
C ARG A 81 -7.64 6.67 -15.87
N ALA A 82 -8.37 6.39 -16.96
CA ALA A 82 -9.71 5.83 -16.87
C ALA A 82 -9.74 4.45 -16.18
N ASP A 83 -8.76 3.60 -16.49
CA ASP A 83 -8.62 2.27 -15.86
C ASP A 83 -8.26 2.35 -14.38
N VAL A 84 -7.31 3.22 -14.02
CA VAL A 84 -6.88 3.44 -12.64
C VAL A 84 -8.00 4.04 -11.81
N GLU A 85 -8.71 5.03 -12.32
CA GLU A 85 -9.81 5.68 -11.60
C GLU A 85 -10.86 4.65 -11.17
N ARG A 86 -11.21 3.73 -12.07
CA ARG A 86 -12.13 2.62 -11.77
C ARG A 86 -11.59 1.69 -10.69
N LEU A 87 -10.31 1.28 -10.78
CA LEU A 87 -9.70 0.39 -9.79
C LEU A 87 -9.53 1.04 -8.42
N GLU A 88 -9.12 2.30 -8.39
CA GLU A 88 -9.03 3.06 -7.14
C GLU A 88 -10.40 3.28 -6.51
N ALA A 89 -11.45 3.51 -7.31
CA ALA A 89 -12.81 3.55 -6.81
C ALA A 89 -13.21 2.20 -6.19
N ALA A 90 -12.95 1.08 -6.86
CA ALA A 90 -13.20 -0.26 -6.32
C ALA A 90 -12.44 -0.51 -5.01
N LEU A 91 -11.17 -0.10 -4.94
CA LEU A 91 -10.34 -0.26 -3.75
C LEU A 91 -10.81 0.61 -2.59
N ARG A 92 -11.23 1.86 -2.84
CA ARG A 92 -11.85 2.73 -1.82
C ARG A 92 -13.15 2.12 -1.28
N THR A 93 -14.02 1.62 -2.17
CA THR A 93 -15.26 0.95 -1.78
C THR A 93 -14.97 -0.28 -0.92
N ALA A 94 -14.11 -1.19 -1.37
CA ALA A 94 -13.74 -2.38 -0.62
C ALA A 94 -13.09 -2.06 0.73
N SER A 95 -12.28 -0.99 0.81
CA SER A 95 -11.67 -0.53 2.07
C SER A 95 -12.75 -0.04 3.04
N THR A 96 -13.69 0.75 2.54
CA THR A 96 -14.81 1.29 3.34
C THR A 96 -15.68 0.16 3.87
N GLU A 97 -16.03 -0.81 3.02
CA GLU A 97 -16.82 -1.99 3.41
C GLU A 97 -16.08 -2.86 4.44
N PHE A 98 -14.76 -3.02 4.29
CA PHE A 98 -13.95 -3.74 5.26
C PHE A 98 -13.91 -3.03 6.63
N GLU A 99 -13.72 -1.71 6.64
CA GLU A 99 -13.73 -0.91 7.87
C GLU A 99 -15.08 -0.96 8.58
N GLN A 100 -16.18 -0.83 7.83
CA GLN A 100 -17.55 -0.97 8.35
C GLN A 100 -17.76 -2.36 8.96
N PHE A 101 -17.37 -3.41 8.24
CA PHE A 101 -17.45 -4.79 8.72
C PHE A 101 -16.68 -4.98 10.04
N VAL A 102 -15.44 -4.47 10.13
CA VAL A 102 -14.63 -4.54 11.35
C VAL A 102 -15.29 -3.76 12.49
N ALA A 103 -15.90 -2.60 12.20
CA ALA A 103 -16.60 -1.81 13.21
C ALA A 103 -17.85 -2.51 13.75
N GLU A 104 -18.64 -3.15 12.89
CA GLU A 104 -19.83 -3.94 13.28
C GLU A 104 -19.44 -5.18 14.08
N ALA A 105 -18.42 -5.91 13.63
CA ALA A 105 -17.87 -7.06 14.31
C ALA A 105 -17.46 -6.77 15.77
N ARG A 106 -16.89 -5.57 16.02
CA ARG A 106 -16.54 -5.12 17.38
C ARG A 106 -17.75 -4.88 18.28
N LYS A 107 -18.92 -4.55 17.71
CA LYS A 107 -20.16 -4.27 18.46
C LYS A 107 -20.99 -5.53 18.73
N GLY A 108 -20.98 -6.50 17.81
CA GLY A 108 -21.96 -7.60 17.77
C GLY A 108 -21.48 -8.99 18.21
N GLY A 109 -20.28 -9.13 18.79
CA GLY A 109 -19.76 -10.44 19.26
C GLY A 109 -18.62 -11.05 18.45
N GLY A 110 -17.95 -10.25 17.61
CA GLY A 110 -16.75 -10.62 16.87
C GLY A 110 -17.00 -11.07 15.44
N ALA A 111 -16.08 -10.72 14.54
CA ALA A 111 -16.00 -11.31 13.21
C ALA A 111 -15.28 -12.64 13.32
N SER A 112 -15.70 -13.64 12.54
CA SER A 112 -14.92 -14.86 12.40
C SER A 112 -13.59 -14.54 11.71
N VAL A 113 -12.51 -15.16 12.18
CA VAL A 113 -11.18 -15.03 11.55
C VAL A 113 -11.21 -15.39 10.06
N PRO A 114 -11.92 -16.46 9.62
CA PRO A 114 -12.04 -16.77 8.18
C PRO A 114 -12.68 -15.65 7.35
N GLU A 115 -13.68 -14.95 7.88
CA GLU A 115 -14.35 -13.84 7.17
C GLU A 115 -13.42 -12.63 7.02
N LEU A 116 -12.67 -12.29 8.08
CA LEU A 116 -11.64 -11.25 8.02
C LEU A 116 -10.55 -11.57 7.00
N GLN A 117 -10.10 -12.83 6.96
CA GLN A 117 -9.12 -13.29 5.99
C GLN A 117 -9.64 -13.19 4.57
N ARG A 118 -10.90 -13.58 4.32
CA ARG A 118 -11.52 -13.48 2.99
C ARG A 118 -11.55 -12.03 2.50
N ARG A 119 -12.09 -11.10 3.29
CA ARG A 119 -12.18 -9.69 2.89
C ARG A 119 -10.80 -9.03 2.74
N SER A 120 -9.83 -9.43 3.56
CA SER A 120 -8.45 -8.99 3.37
C SER A 120 -7.84 -9.51 2.07
N ALA A 121 -8.19 -10.73 1.64
CA ALA A 121 -7.73 -11.28 0.37
C ALA A 121 -8.29 -10.50 -0.82
N ASP A 122 -9.54 -10.04 -0.75
CA ASP A 122 -10.16 -9.21 -1.80
C ASP A 122 -9.40 -7.88 -2.00
N LEU A 123 -9.05 -7.19 -0.90
CA LEU A 123 -8.23 -5.97 -0.95
C LEU A 123 -6.82 -6.23 -1.51
N GLN A 124 -6.22 -7.35 -1.14
CA GLN A 124 -4.91 -7.76 -1.67
C GLN A 124 -4.97 -8.06 -3.17
N ALA A 125 -6.07 -8.69 -3.64
CA ALA A 125 -6.29 -8.97 -5.05
C ALA A 125 -6.41 -7.68 -5.87
N LEU A 126 -7.22 -6.71 -5.43
CA LEU A 126 -7.34 -5.40 -6.08
C LEU A 126 -5.99 -4.65 -6.12
N SER A 127 -5.24 -4.70 -5.03
CA SER A 127 -3.91 -4.10 -4.95
C SER A 127 -2.89 -4.80 -5.85
N ALA A 128 -3.03 -6.11 -6.06
CA ALA A 128 -2.20 -6.87 -6.99
C ALA A 128 -2.55 -6.51 -8.44
N GLU A 129 -3.84 -6.46 -8.78
CA GLU A 129 -4.31 -6.06 -10.11
C GLU A 129 -3.81 -4.66 -10.48
N LEU A 130 -3.93 -3.68 -9.57
CA LEU A 130 -3.43 -2.32 -9.83
C LEU A 130 -1.93 -2.29 -10.14
N ARG A 131 -1.12 -3.07 -9.38
CA ARG A 131 0.33 -3.18 -9.62
C ARG A 131 0.64 -3.84 -10.97
N GLU A 132 -0.09 -4.90 -11.32
CA GLU A 132 0.07 -5.61 -12.58
C GLU A 132 -0.27 -4.70 -13.78
N ARG A 133 -1.42 -4.02 -13.73
CA ARG A 133 -1.82 -3.08 -14.77
C ARG A 133 -0.83 -1.92 -14.90
N ARG A 134 -0.33 -1.38 -13.79
CA ARG A 134 0.72 -0.35 -13.82
C ARG A 134 1.97 -0.87 -14.51
N ALA A 135 2.40 -2.08 -14.20
CA ALA A 135 3.56 -2.69 -14.84
C ALA A 135 3.35 -2.89 -16.35
N ALA A 136 2.17 -3.35 -16.77
CA ALA A 136 1.81 -3.50 -18.19
C ALA A 136 1.80 -2.15 -18.93
N HIS A 137 1.14 -1.14 -18.36
CA HIS A 137 1.10 0.21 -18.92
C HIS A 137 2.51 0.80 -19.06
N SER A 138 3.35 0.64 -18.04
CA SER A 138 4.72 1.16 -18.07
C SER A 138 5.57 0.47 -19.14
N ARG A 139 5.38 -0.84 -19.37
CA ARG A 139 6.01 -1.54 -20.50
C ARG A 139 5.59 -0.94 -21.84
N GLN A 140 4.29 -0.74 -22.06
CA GLN A 140 3.77 -0.14 -23.30
C GLN A 140 4.28 1.30 -23.52
N ALA A 141 4.39 2.09 -22.46
CA ALA A 141 4.95 3.44 -22.53
C ALA A 141 6.42 3.41 -22.98
N VAL A 142 7.22 2.52 -22.40
CA VAL A 142 8.64 2.35 -22.74
C VAL A 142 8.82 1.79 -24.16
N GLU A 143 7.95 0.90 -24.63
CA GLU A 143 7.96 0.37 -26.01
C GLU A 143 7.69 1.45 -27.08
N THR A 144 7.10 2.59 -26.70
CA THR A 144 6.90 3.72 -27.62
C THR A 144 8.19 4.52 -27.87
N LEU A 145 9.22 4.32 -27.03
CA LEU A 145 10.48 5.05 -27.06
C LEU A 145 11.55 4.35 -27.91
N THR A 146 12.48 5.13 -28.45
CA THR A 146 13.69 4.59 -29.08
C THR A 146 14.69 4.10 -28.03
N ASP A 147 15.67 3.30 -28.44
CA ASP A 147 16.72 2.77 -27.55
C ASP A 147 17.49 3.89 -26.85
N ALA A 148 17.85 4.94 -27.59
CA ALA A 148 18.52 6.11 -27.06
C ALA A 148 17.67 6.84 -25.99
N GLN A 149 16.36 6.96 -26.22
CA GLN A 149 15.43 7.55 -25.25
C GLN A 149 15.27 6.67 -24.01
N ARG A 150 15.22 5.35 -24.16
CA ARG A 150 15.16 4.39 -23.05
C ARG A 150 16.42 4.46 -22.18
N ASP A 151 17.59 4.61 -22.80
CA ASP A 151 18.84 4.78 -22.07
C ASP A 151 18.94 6.14 -21.38
N ALA A 152 18.47 7.21 -22.01
CA ALA A 152 18.36 8.53 -21.36
C ALA A 152 17.45 8.45 -20.12
N LEU A 153 16.30 7.79 -20.23
CA LEU A 153 15.34 7.59 -19.15
C LEU A 153 15.93 6.82 -17.94
N ARG A 154 16.84 5.87 -18.19
CA ARG A 154 17.55 5.11 -17.14
C ARG A 154 18.62 5.93 -16.43
N ARG A 155 19.26 6.88 -17.12
CA ARG A 155 20.33 7.73 -16.58
C ARG A 155 19.81 8.84 -15.69
N GLU A 156 18.58 9.30 -15.90
CA GLU A 156 17.97 10.38 -15.14
C GLU A 156 16.89 9.86 -14.18
N PRO A 157 17.27 9.41 -12.97
CA PRO A 157 16.32 8.90 -12.00
C PRO A 157 15.30 9.99 -11.63
N VAL A 158 14.03 9.58 -11.47
CA VAL A 158 12.83 10.42 -11.22
C VAL A 158 12.91 11.32 -9.98
N ASN A 159 14.00 11.27 -9.22
CA ASN A 159 14.14 11.93 -7.91
C ASN A 159 14.47 13.44 -7.97
N ALA A 160 14.67 14.04 -9.15
CA ALA A 160 15.13 15.44 -9.23
C ALA A 160 14.01 16.51 -9.22
N VAL A 161 12.74 16.15 -9.42
CA VAL A 161 11.68 17.15 -9.69
C VAL A 161 10.82 17.52 -8.47
N GLY A 162 10.96 16.82 -7.33
CA GLY A 162 10.13 17.04 -6.13
C GLY A 162 10.75 17.90 -5.01
N GLY A 163 11.95 18.46 -5.20
CA GLY A 163 12.76 19.03 -4.11
C GLY A 163 12.88 20.56 -4.06
N ARG A 164 12.00 21.31 -4.70
CA ARG A 164 11.95 22.78 -4.56
C ARG A 164 10.51 23.22 -4.28
N ALA A 165 10.19 23.34 -3.01
CA ALA A 165 9.15 24.21 -2.48
C ALA A 165 9.80 25.12 -1.43
#